data_AF-A0A842IJJ6-F1
#
_entry.id   AF-A0A842IJJ6-F1
#
_cell.length_a   1.000
_cell.length_b   1.000
_cell.length_c   1.000
_cell.angle_alpha   90.00
_cell.angle_beta   90.00
_cell.angle_gamma   90.00
#
_symmetry.space_group_name_H-M   'P 1'
#
loop_
_entity.id
_entity.type
_entity.pdbx_description
1 polymer ?
#
loop_
_entity_poly.entity_id
_entity_poly.type
_entity_poly.pdbx_seq_one_letter_code
_entity_poly.pdbx_strand_id
1 'polypeptide(L)'
;METKPLIHFQERGYLMFPYFIIRVKPALYVQVPLHRANLQDQFDEGYFLDEEEEADMGYSEASLKALARFWSYGKRINKPRDVCLAMSKEQGYFIAKDAPLESADRPKPGPVPIGGLLITVNHEIICINQPHYVCQVI
;
A
#
# COMPACT_ATOMS: atom_id res chain seq x y z
N MET A 1 2.90 39.35 20.78
CA MET A 1 2.83 37.87 20.70
C MET A 1 1.99 37.53 19.50
N GLU A 2 2.62 37.15 18.39
CA GLU A 2 1.89 36.67 17.22
C GLU A 2 1.55 35.20 17.45
N THR A 3 0.27 34.90 17.67
CA THR A 3 -0.24 33.54 17.53
C THR A 3 -0.20 33.19 16.06
N LYS A 4 0.80 32.40 15.66
CA LYS A 4 0.82 31.76 14.34
C LYS A 4 -0.49 31.00 14.14
N PRO A 5 -1.09 31.03 12.93
CA PRO A 5 -2.29 30.26 12.65
C PRO A 5 -1.99 28.79 12.90
N LEU A 6 -2.89 28.12 13.63
CA LEU A 6 -2.87 26.68 13.80
C LEU A 6 -3.23 26.07 12.44
N ILE A 7 -2.23 25.65 11.66
CA ILE A 7 -2.46 24.95 10.40
C ILE A 7 -2.64 23.47 10.75
N HIS A 8 -3.89 22.99 10.79
CA HIS A 8 -4.18 21.56 10.76
C HIS A 8 -4.01 21.06 9.34
N PHE A 9 -2.99 20.23 9.12
CA PHE A 9 -2.87 19.45 7.89
C PHE A 9 -3.75 18.21 8.04
N GLN A 10 -4.83 18.17 7.26
CA GLN A 10 -5.67 16.97 7.13
C GLN A 10 -4.83 15.80 6.62
N GLU A 11 -5.08 14.64 7.22
CA GLU A 11 -4.67 13.30 6.86
C GLU A 11 -4.71 13.10 5.33
N ARG A 12 -3.56 12.92 4.68
CA ARG A 12 -3.54 12.52 3.27
C ARG A 12 -2.83 11.18 3.16
N GLY A 13 -3.53 10.18 2.63
CA GLY A 13 -3.09 8.79 2.59
C GLY A 13 -3.29 8.08 3.93
N TYR A 14 -2.96 6.80 4.00
CA TYR A 14 -3.27 5.98 5.18
C TYR A 14 -2.30 6.16 6.36
N LEU A 15 -1.24 6.96 6.19
CA LEU A 15 -0.23 7.37 7.20
C LEU A 15 0.53 6.25 7.93
N MET A 16 0.07 5.00 7.85
CA MET A 16 0.59 3.85 8.57
C MET A 16 0.98 2.76 7.59
N PHE A 17 2.23 2.30 7.68
CA PHE A 17 2.66 1.10 7.00
C PHE A 17 2.06 -0.15 7.68
N PRO A 18 1.86 -1.24 6.92
CA PRO A 18 2.05 -1.38 5.48
C PRO A 18 0.83 -0.97 4.65
N TYR A 19 1.06 -0.75 3.37
CA TYR A 19 0.01 -0.54 2.37
C TYR A 19 0.48 -1.00 0.99
N PHE A 20 -0.46 -1.35 0.12
CA PHE A 20 -0.19 -1.54 -1.30
C PHE A 20 -0.14 -0.20 -2.03
N ILE A 21 0.76 -0.12 -3.01
CA ILE A 21 0.77 0.90 -4.06
C ILE A 21 0.55 0.15 -5.38
N ILE A 22 -0.58 0.42 -6.02
CA ILE A 22 -1.01 -0.26 -7.24
C ILE A 22 -0.94 0.73 -8.40
N ARG A 23 -0.14 0.43 -9.42
CA ARG A 23 -0.12 1.24 -10.64
C ARG A 23 -1.30 0.88 -11.54
N VAL A 24 -2.27 1.78 -11.65
CA VAL A 24 -3.49 1.56 -12.45
C VAL A 24 -3.40 2.12 -13.87
N LYS A 25 -2.62 3.19 -14.08
CA LYS A 25 -2.29 3.78 -15.39
C LYS A 25 -0.85 4.32 -15.38
N PRO A 26 -0.27 4.70 -16.55
CA PRO A 26 0.97 5.46 -16.55
C PRO A 26 0.84 6.69 -15.64
N ALA A 27 1.77 6.83 -14.68
CA ALA A 27 1.80 7.90 -13.69
C ALA A 27 0.57 8.03 -12.77
N LEU A 28 -0.28 6.99 -12.63
CA LEU A 28 -1.40 6.96 -11.68
C LEU A 28 -1.32 5.72 -10.78
N TYR A 29 -1.33 5.99 -9.49
CA TYR A 29 -1.14 5.01 -8.43
C TYR A 29 -2.28 5.11 -7.41
N VAL A 30 -2.74 3.96 -6.94
CA VAL A 30 -3.72 3.85 -5.85
C VAL A 30 -3.01 3.28 -4.63
N GLN A 31 -3.16 3.93 -3.48
CA GLN A 31 -2.76 3.41 -2.19
C GLN A 31 -3.91 2.60 -1.59
N VAL A 32 -3.61 1.42 -1.04
CA VAL A 32 -4.59 0.57 -0.32
C VAL A 32 -3.98 0.17 1.02
N PRO A 33 -4.56 0.53 2.17
CA PRO A 33 -4.00 0.22 3.47
C PRO A 33 -4.09 -1.28 3.72
N LEU A 34 -3.13 -1.80 4.48
CA LEU A 34 -3.24 -3.12 5.07
C LEU A 34 -3.62 -2.96 6.54
N HIS A 35 -4.68 -3.64 6.94
CA HIS A 35 -5.20 -3.63 8.30
C HIS A 35 -5.19 -5.05 8.88
N ARG A 36 -5.10 -5.13 10.20
CA ARG A 36 -5.38 -6.36 10.94
C ARG A 36 -6.89 -6.66 10.86
N ALA A 37 -7.26 -7.93 10.82
CA ALA A 37 -8.68 -8.35 10.77
C ALA A 37 -9.52 -7.73 11.90
N ASN A 38 -8.97 -7.66 13.12
CA ASN A 38 -9.68 -7.12 14.28
C ASN A 38 -9.97 -5.61 14.23
N LEU A 39 -9.50 -4.90 13.20
CA LEU A 39 -9.78 -3.49 12.95
C LEU A 39 -10.83 -3.28 11.85
N GLN A 40 -11.46 -4.35 11.35
CA GLN A 40 -12.40 -4.27 10.23
C GLN A 40 -13.59 -3.34 10.49
N ASP A 41 -14.07 -3.27 11.73
CA ASP A 41 -15.17 -2.36 12.10
C ASP A 41 -14.74 -0.89 12.23
N GLN A 42 -13.43 -0.59 12.16
CA GLN A 42 -12.88 0.76 12.33
C GLN A 42 -12.52 1.43 11.00
N PHE A 43 -12.40 0.66 9.92
CA PHE A 43 -11.97 1.17 8.62
C PHE A 43 -12.95 0.75 7.52
N ASP A 44 -13.48 1.74 6.80
CA ASP A 44 -14.40 1.52 5.68
C ASP A 44 -13.70 0.97 4.42
N GLU A 45 -12.37 0.97 4.41
CA GLU A 45 -11.56 0.60 3.25
C GLU A 45 -10.23 -0.04 3.63
N GLY A 46 -9.76 -0.96 2.78
CA GLY A 46 -8.46 -1.60 2.95
C GLY A 46 -8.42 -3.05 2.58
N TYR A 47 -7.22 -3.62 2.70
CA TYR A 47 -6.99 -5.05 2.65
C TYR A 47 -6.80 -5.56 4.08
N PHE A 48 -7.70 -6.43 4.53
CA PHE A 48 -7.63 -7.02 5.86
C PHE A 48 -6.83 -8.32 5.81
N LEU A 49 -5.83 -8.43 6.69
CA LEU A 49 -5.06 -9.65 6.86
C LEU A 49 -5.92 -10.74 7.50
N ASP A 50 -5.57 -11.99 7.21
CA ASP A 50 -6.18 -13.13 7.86
C ASP A 50 -5.62 -13.26 9.30
N GLU A 51 -6.51 -13.42 10.28
CA GLU A 51 -6.14 -13.43 11.70
C GLU A 51 -5.30 -14.66 12.06
N GLU A 52 -5.64 -15.83 11.52
CA GLU A 52 -4.91 -17.08 11.79
C GLU A 52 -3.51 -17.02 11.17
N GLU A 53 -3.41 -16.52 9.93
CA GLU A 53 -2.12 -16.32 9.29
C GLU A 53 -1.25 -15.33 10.08
N GLU A 54 -1.80 -14.18 10.47
CA GLU A 54 -1.05 -13.21 11.26
C GLU A 54 -0.59 -13.80 12.60
N ALA A 55 -1.43 -14.57 13.28
CA ALA A 55 -1.07 -15.23 14.53
C ALA A 55 0.07 -16.26 14.35
N ASP A 56 0.10 -16.96 13.22
CA ASP A 56 1.09 -18.00 12.91
C ASP A 56 2.45 -17.43 12.47
N MET A 57 2.46 -16.47 11.54
CA MET A 57 3.70 -15.97 10.90
C MET A 57 4.08 -14.54 11.30
N GLY A 58 3.22 -13.83 12.00
CA GLY A 58 3.40 -12.43 12.34
C GLY A 58 3.04 -11.46 11.21
N TYR A 59 2.86 -10.20 11.60
CA TYR A 59 2.30 -9.14 10.75
C TYR A 59 3.08 -8.90 9.44
N SER A 60 4.41 -8.92 9.50
CA SER A 60 5.25 -8.66 8.34
C SER A 60 5.17 -9.75 7.27
N GLU A 61 5.21 -11.02 7.68
CA GLU A 61 5.13 -12.15 6.76
C GLU A 61 3.70 -12.34 6.23
N ALA A 62 2.68 -12.11 7.07
CA ALA A 62 1.30 -12.07 6.65
C ALA A 62 1.04 -10.97 5.59
N SER A 63 1.70 -9.82 5.70
CA SER A 63 1.62 -8.73 4.70
C SER A 63 2.23 -9.12 3.35
N LEU A 64 3.37 -9.84 3.36
CA LEU A 64 3.98 -10.39 2.14
C LEU A 64 3.09 -11.45 1.49
N LYS A 65 2.48 -12.32 2.29
CA LYS A 65 1.52 -13.31 1.81
C LYS A 65 0.28 -12.66 1.22
N ALA A 66 -0.20 -11.57 1.82
CA ALA A 66 -1.30 -10.77 1.27
C ALA A 66 -0.95 -10.16 -0.09
N LEU A 67 0.27 -9.63 -0.27
CA LEU A 67 0.76 -9.15 -1.57
C LEU A 67 0.70 -10.28 -2.63
N ALA A 68 1.22 -11.45 -2.29
CA ALA A 68 1.26 -12.61 -3.19
C ALA A 68 -0.16 -13.04 -3.59
N ARG A 69 -1.10 -13.11 -2.64
CA ARG A 69 -2.51 -13.46 -2.87
C ARG A 69 -3.20 -12.42 -3.75
N PHE A 70 -3.08 -11.13 -3.41
CA PHE A 70 -3.67 -10.02 -4.16
C PHE A 70 -3.22 -10.04 -5.63
N TRP A 71 -1.91 -10.12 -5.86
CA TRP A 71 -1.38 -10.11 -7.22
C TRP A 71 -1.75 -11.39 -8.00
N SER A 72 -1.67 -12.56 -7.36
CA SER A 72 -2.04 -13.84 -7.98
C SER A 72 -3.50 -13.87 -8.39
N TYR A 73 -4.41 -13.34 -7.57
CA TYR A 73 -5.81 -13.20 -7.91
C TYR A 73 -5.99 -12.34 -9.17
N GLY A 74 -5.34 -11.16 -9.21
CA GLY A 74 -5.33 -10.28 -10.38
C GLY A 74 -4.83 -10.98 -11.65
N LYS A 75 -3.79 -11.81 -11.54
CA LYS A 75 -3.27 -12.61 -12.67
C LYS A 75 -4.29 -13.66 -13.15
N ARG A 76 -4.92 -14.39 -12.24
CA ARG A 76 -5.93 -15.44 -12.56
C ARG A 76 -7.16 -14.87 -13.27
N ILE A 77 -7.58 -13.65 -12.93
CA ILE A 77 -8.72 -12.98 -13.57
C ILE A 77 -8.31 -12.13 -14.80
N ASN A 78 -7.08 -12.30 -15.30
CA ASN A 78 -6.51 -11.56 -16.43
C ASN A 78 -6.52 -10.01 -16.27
N LYS A 79 -6.33 -9.54 -15.04
CA LYS A 79 -6.18 -8.11 -14.69
C LYS A 79 -4.93 -7.86 -13.82
N PRO A 80 -3.73 -8.31 -14.24
CA PRO A 80 -2.53 -8.09 -13.44
C PRO A 80 -2.15 -6.60 -13.39
N ARG A 81 -1.54 -6.18 -12.28
CA ARG A 81 -1.06 -4.82 -12.04
C ARG A 81 0.38 -4.85 -11.53
N ASP A 82 1.09 -3.73 -11.72
CA ASP A 82 2.34 -3.51 -10.99
C ASP A 82 1.96 -3.14 -9.56
N VAL A 83 2.41 -3.92 -8.59
CA VAL A 83 2.06 -3.75 -7.17
C VAL A 83 3.33 -3.67 -6.34
N CYS A 84 3.36 -2.73 -5.41
CA CYS A 84 4.35 -2.62 -4.37
C CYS A 84 3.66 -2.75 -3.00
N LEU A 85 4.14 -3.63 -2.13
CA LEU A 85 3.86 -3.56 -0.70
C LEU A 85 4.91 -2.66 -0.07
N ALA A 86 4.52 -1.48 0.39
CA ALA A 86 5.40 -0.61 1.16
C ALA A 86 5.35 -1.03 2.63
N MET A 87 6.50 -1.42 3.18
CA MET A 87 6.65 -1.82 4.59
C MET A 87 7.24 -0.68 5.44
N SER A 88 8.00 0.20 4.82
CA SER A 88 8.52 1.44 5.41
C SER A 88 8.79 2.46 4.30
N LYS A 89 9.29 3.65 4.67
CA LYS A 89 9.69 4.67 3.69
C LYS A 89 10.88 4.23 2.82
N GLU A 90 11.73 3.33 3.34
CA GLU A 90 12.88 2.77 2.60
C GLU A 90 12.59 1.44 1.90
N GLN A 91 11.62 0.66 2.40
CA GLN A 91 11.46 -0.73 2.01
C GLN A 91 10.10 -1.02 1.39
N GLY A 92 10.13 -1.45 0.13
CA GLY A 92 8.98 -2.01 -0.58
C GLY A 92 9.28 -3.37 -1.22
N TYR A 93 8.23 -4.12 -1.51
CA TYR A 93 8.26 -5.43 -2.14
C TYR A 93 7.40 -5.44 -3.39
N PHE A 94 7.97 -5.84 -4.53
CA PHE A 94 7.42 -5.58 -5.86
C PHE A 94 7.06 -6.85 -6.61
N ILE A 95 5.90 -6.81 -7.28
CA ILE A 95 5.53 -7.77 -8.30
C ILE A 95 5.01 -7.00 -9.53
N ALA A 96 5.67 -7.18 -10.67
CA ALA A 96 5.31 -6.54 -11.93
C ALA A 96 4.11 -7.25 -12.59
N LYS A 97 3.30 -6.52 -13.36
CA LYS A 97 2.11 -7.07 -14.03
C LYS A 97 2.42 -8.22 -14.99
N ASP A 98 3.60 -8.18 -15.60
CA ASP A 98 4.08 -9.13 -16.60
C ASP A 98 4.91 -10.27 -16.00
N ALA A 99 5.15 -10.25 -14.68
CA ALA A 99 5.85 -11.32 -14.00
C ALA A 99 5.14 -12.70 -14.20
N PRO A 100 5.90 -13.80 -14.23
CA PRO A 100 5.33 -15.15 -14.20
C PRO A 100 4.65 -15.41 -12.86
N LEU A 101 3.68 -16.33 -12.82
CA LEU A 101 2.88 -16.61 -11.61
C LEU A 101 3.77 -16.95 -10.40
N GLU A 102 4.88 -17.64 -10.65
CA GLU A 102 5.86 -18.10 -9.66
C GLU A 102 6.62 -16.95 -8.98
N SER A 103 6.50 -15.73 -9.51
CA SER A 103 7.04 -14.53 -8.86
C SER A 103 6.20 -14.07 -7.66
N ALA A 104 4.98 -14.58 -7.50
CA ALA A 104 4.13 -14.24 -6.37
C ALA A 104 4.78 -14.58 -5.02
N ASP A 105 5.49 -15.71 -4.95
CA ASP A 105 6.15 -16.19 -3.73
C ASP A 105 7.53 -15.54 -3.50
N ARG A 106 8.00 -14.71 -4.44
CA ARG A 106 9.33 -14.08 -4.40
C ARG A 106 9.27 -12.62 -4.84
N PRO A 107 8.51 -11.77 -4.11
CA PRO A 107 8.45 -10.37 -4.44
C PRO A 107 9.85 -9.73 -4.30
N LYS A 108 10.20 -8.86 -5.24
CA LYS A 108 11.53 -8.26 -5.28
C LYS A 108 11.61 -7.11 -4.29
N PRO A 109 12.62 -7.05 -3.39
CA PRO A 109 12.81 -5.88 -2.55
C PRO A 109 13.26 -4.68 -3.42
N GLY A 110 12.84 -3.48 -3.02
CA GLY A 110 13.22 -2.23 -3.70
C GLY A 110 12.74 -0.98 -2.96
N PRO A 111 13.10 0.22 -3.44
CA PRO A 111 12.62 1.47 -2.87
C PRO A 111 11.14 1.69 -3.22
N VAL A 112 10.37 2.27 -2.30
CA VAL A 112 8.97 2.67 -2.55
C VAL A 112 8.89 3.59 -3.79
N PRO A 113 7.89 3.42 -4.69
CA PRO A 113 7.74 4.26 -5.86
C PRO A 113 7.65 5.76 -5.54
N ILE A 114 8.08 6.57 -6.50
CA ILE A 114 8.04 8.02 -6.45
C ILE A 114 7.46 8.58 -7.75
N GLY A 115 6.84 9.75 -7.68
CA GLY A 115 6.38 10.48 -8.87
C GLY A 115 4.93 10.19 -9.28
N GLY A 116 4.41 10.89 -10.28
CA GLY A 116 3.02 10.71 -10.75
C GLY A 116 1.97 11.15 -9.72
N LEU A 117 0.73 10.73 -9.92
CA LEU A 117 -0.41 10.99 -9.06
C LEU A 117 -0.68 9.78 -8.17
N LEU A 118 -0.68 9.97 -6.86
CA LEU A 118 -1.09 8.98 -5.87
C LEU A 118 -2.45 9.36 -5.28
N ILE A 119 -3.37 8.40 -5.27
CA ILE A 119 -4.74 8.57 -4.76
C ILE A 119 -5.11 7.48 -3.75
N THR A 120 -6.10 7.75 -2.89
CA THR A 120 -6.77 6.73 -2.06
C THR A 120 -7.64 5.82 -2.92
N VAL A 121 -8.21 4.76 -2.32
CA VAL A 121 -9.18 3.90 -3.05
C VAL A 121 -10.46 4.65 -3.45
N ASN A 122 -10.80 5.72 -2.72
CA ASN A 122 -11.92 6.62 -3.03
C ASN A 122 -11.56 7.75 -4.02
N HIS A 123 -10.39 7.68 -4.64
CA HIS A 123 -9.90 8.65 -5.63
C HIS A 123 -9.55 10.03 -5.06
N GLU A 124 -9.32 10.14 -3.75
CA GLU A 124 -8.84 11.38 -3.15
C GLU A 124 -7.34 11.53 -3.40
N ILE A 125 -6.89 12.74 -3.68
CA ILE A 125 -5.48 13.02 -3.97
C ILE A 125 -4.66 12.98 -2.68
N ILE A 126 -3.72 12.04 -2.63
CA ILE A 126 -2.72 11.96 -1.55
C ILE A 126 -1.58 12.91 -1.87
N CYS A 127 -0.90 12.69 -3.00
CA CYS A 127 0.23 13.51 -3.43
C CYS A 127 0.43 13.50 -4.97
N ILE A 128 1.16 14.50 -5.46
CA ILE A 128 1.52 14.65 -6.88
C ILE A 128 3.02 14.87 -6.99
N ASN A 129 3.70 14.03 -7.76
CA ASN A 129 5.15 14.06 -8.00
C ASN A 129 5.99 14.02 -6.70
N GLN A 130 5.50 13.31 -5.70
CA GLN A 130 6.16 13.10 -4.40
C GLN A 130 6.44 11.60 -4.18
N PRO A 131 7.23 11.24 -3.14
CA PRO A 131 7.32 9.85 -2.70
C PRO A 131 5.95 9.28 -2.34
N HIS A 132 5.72 7.99 -2.62
CA HIS A 132 4.47 7.29 -2.27
C HIS A 132 4.48 6.74 -0.85
N TYR A 133 5.13 7.47 0.04
CA TYR A 133 4.97 7.30 1.47
C TYR A 133 4.65 8.63 2.12
N VAL A 134 3.86 8.55 3.18
CA VAL A 134 3.46 9.72 3.95
C VAL A 134 4.05 9.58 5.34
N CYS A 135 4.98 10.47 5.68
CA CYS A 135 5.46 10.61 7.04
C CYS A 135 4.69 11.75 7.71
N GLN A 136 4.16 11.51 8.91
CA GLN A 136 3.82 12.62 9.80
C GLN A 136 5.12 13.33 10.20
N VAL A 137 5.17 14.64 9.97
CA VAL A 137 6.03 15.52 10.76
C VAL A 137 5.13 16.02 11.88
N ILE A 138 5.41 15.58 13.11
CA ILE A 138 4.75 16.08 14.33
C ILE A 138 5.34 17.45 14.67
#